data_AF-A0A142L6T6-F1
#
_entry.id   AF-A0A142L6T6-F1
#
_cell.length_a   1.000
_cell.length_b   1.000
_cell.length_c   1.000
_cell.angle_alpha   90.00
_cell.angle_beta   90.00
_cell.angle_gamma   90.00
#
_symmetry.space_group_name_H-M   'P 1'
#
loop_
_entity.id
_entity.type
_entity.pdbx_description
1 polymer ?
#
loop_
_entity_poly.entity_id
_entity_poly.type
_entity_poly.pdbx_seq_one_letter_code
_entity_poly.pdbx_strand_id
1 'polypeptide(L)'
;MAVYVDLCNLIIDKRAITEKYDGGLAQFRVDYNIPTSEVNQEDDELFLLAKMNADEFDLNALIAKGLHFDNDKYQSNDFSILPRYSGFLWETDWVQHNGVFAWHINTSQEVLAKVNEISNLTVDVILEEIEKGNILLKTIRIEE
;
A
#
# COMPACT_ATOMS: atom_id res chain seq x y z
N MET A 1 9.13 4.83 1.75
CA MET A 1 8.40 4.46 2.99
C MET A 1 7.96 3.00 2.88
N ALA A 2 7.50 2.37 3.96
CA ALA A 2 6.84 1.06 3.87
C ALA A 2 5.47 1.12 4.53
N VAL A 3 4.46 0.61 3.84
CA VAL A 3 3.07 0.52 4.31
C VAL A 3 2.80 -0.84 4.92
N TYR A 4 2.05 -0.88 6.02
CA TYR A 4 1.66 -2.13 6.65
C TYR A 4 0.57 -2.82 5.83
N VAL A 5 0.73 -4.12 5.59
CA VAL A 5 -0.20 -4.95 4.79
C VAL A 5 -1.36 -5.40 5.68
N ASP A 6 -2.54 -4.87 5.39
CA ASP A 6 -3.82 -5.29 5.98
C ASP A 6 -4.32 -6.60 5.32
N LEU A 7 -5.55 -7.03 5.60
CA LEU A 7 -6.15 -8.25 5.05
C LEU A 7 -6.12 -8.27 3.52
N CYS A 8 -6.58 -7.20 2.88
CA CYS A 8 -6.49 -7.01 1.44
C CYS A 8 -6.16 -5.56 1.10
N ASN A 9 -5.16 -5.36 0.24
CA ASN A 9 -4.55 -4.06 0.02
C ASN A 9 -4.49 -3.78 -1.47
N LEU A 10 -5.10 -2.69 -1.91
CA LEU A 10 -4.90 -2.16 -3.25
C LEU A 10 -3.81 -1.10 -3.16
N ILE A 11 -2.64 -1.40 -3.73
CA ILE A 11 -1.47 -0.54 -3.75
C ILE A 11 -1.39 0.14 -5.10
N ILE A 12 -1.18 1.46 -5.11
CA ILE A 12 -1.23 2.28 -6.33
C ILE A 12 -0.02 3.20 -6.36
N ASP A 13 0.66 3.27 -7.52
CA ASP A 13 1.77 4.20 -7.74
C ASP A 13 1.23 5.64 -7.85
N LYS A 14 1.75 6.55 -7.04
CA LYS A 14 1.38 7.97 -7.09
C LYS A 14 1.75 8.63 -8.41
N ARG A 15 2.75 8.13 -9.14
CA ARG A 15 3.07 8.63 -10.47
C ARG A 15 1.93 8.35 -11.43
N ALA A 16 1.38 7.13 -11.39
CA ALA A 16 0.19 6.79 -12.17
C ALA A 16 -1.01 7.68 -11.81
N ILE A 17 -1.24 7.96 -10.52
CA ILE A 17 -2.29 8.91 -10.12
C ILE A 17 -2.03 10.32 -10.67
N THR A 18 -0.80 10.79 -10.60
CA THR A 18 -0.43 12.14 -11.04
C THR A 18 -0.58 12.31 -12.55
N GLU A 19 -0.22 11.29 -13.32
CA GLU A 19 -0.20 11.33 -14.78
C GLU A 19 -1.54 11.01 -15.43
N LYS A 20 -2.33 10.12 -14.81
CA LYS A 20 -3.49 9.50 -15.46
C LYS A 20 -4.82 9.71 -14.75
N TYR A 21 -4.81 9.92 -13.43
CA TYR A 21 -6.06 10.00 -12.68
C TYR A 21 -6.72 11.37 -12.85
N ASP A 22 -8.00 11.39 -13.23
CA ASP A 22 -8.77 12.61 -13.40
C ASP A 22 -8.90 13.37 -12.07
N GLY A 23 -8.28 14.55 -12.02
CA GLY A 23 -8.17 15.38 -10.81
C GLY A 23 -6.92 15.11 -9.95
N GLY A 24 -6.07 14.17 -10.36
CA GLY A 24 -4.76 13.88 -9.79
C GLY A 24 -4.79 13.50 -8.30
N LEU A 25 -3.66 13.70 -7.62
CA LEU A 25 -3.46 13.32 -6.21
C LEU A 25 -4.50 13.96 -5.26
N ALA A 26 -4.88 15.21 -5.52
CA ALA A 26 -5.82 15.92 -4.66
C ALA A 26 -7.22 15.30 -4.71
N GLN A 27 -7.73 15.03 -5.92
CA GLN A 27 -9.03 14.39 -6.09
C GLN A 27 -9.00 12.95 -5.58
N PHE A 28 -7.92 12.21 -5.83
CA PHE A 28 -7.78 10.84 -5.35
C PHE A 28 -7.92 10.74 -3.82
N ARG A 29 -7.26 11.63 -3.06
CA ARG A 29 -7.39 11.67 -1.59
C ARG A 29 -8.82 11.92 -1.12
N VAL A 30 -9.57 12.73 -1.85
CA VAL A 30 -10.99 13.03 -1.55
C VAL A 30 -11.87 11.84 -1.88
N ASP A 31 -11.74 11.28 -3.09
CA ASP A 31 -12.56 10.18 -3.59
C ASP A 31 -12.45 8.93 -2.69
N TYR A 32 -11.27 8.68 -2.11
CA TYR A 32 -11.02 7.54 -1.23
C TYR A 32 -10.90 7.90 0.25
N ASN A 33 -11.25 9.14 0.61
CA ASN A 33 -11.26 9.65 1.98
C ASN A 33 -9.96 9.34 2.77
N ILE A 34 -8.81 9.43 2.11
CA ILE A 34 -7.50 9.05 2.64
C ILE A 34 -7.19 9.77 3.97
N PRO A 35 -7.36 11.11 4.11
CA PRO A 35 -6.90 11.81 5.30
C PRO A 35 -7.64 11.47 6.59
N THR A 36 -8.84 10.89 6.50
CA THR A 36 -9.65 10.53 7.67
C THR A 36 -9.86 9.02 7.81
N SER A 37 -9.26 8.23 6.92
CA SER A 37 -9.34 6.77 6.98
C SER A 37 -8.43 6.23 8.08
N GLU A 38 -8.94 5.26 8.85
CA GLU A 38 -8.14 4.56 9.86
C GLU A 38 -7.25 3.47 9.25
N VAL A 39 -7.59 3.00 8.04
CA VAL A 39 -6.98 1.82 7.41
C VAL A 39 -6.28 2.15 6.07
N ASN A 40 -6.74 3.17 5.34
CA ASN A 40 -6.06 3.59 4.13
C ASN A 40 -4.79 4.35 4.51
N GLN A 41 -3.72 4.11 3.76
CA GLN A 41 -2.41 4.68 4.01
C GLN A 41 -1.93 5.42 2.77
N GLU A 42 -1.14 6.46 3.00
CA GLU A 42 -0.48 7.23 1.96
C GLU A 42 0.98 7.43 2.32
N ASP A 43 1.84 7.34 1.32
CA ASP A 43 3.27 7.66 1.42
C ASP A 43 3.76 8.51 0.26
N ASP A 44 5.03 8.89 0.23
CA ASP A 44 5.56 9.79 -0.81
C ASP A 44 5.40 9.24 -2.24
N GLU A 45 5.45 7.92 -2.43
CA GLU A 45 5.39 7.21 -3.71
C GLU A 45 4.11 6.37 -3.90
N LEU A 46 3.42 5.98 -2.83
CA LEU A 46 2.32 5.01 -2.87
C LEU A 46 1.04 5.50 -2.18
N PHE A 47 -0.10 5.01 -2.68
CA PHE A 47 -1.33 4.88 -1.91
C PHE A 47 -1.61 3.42 -1.60
N LEU A 48 -2.20 3.16 -0.44
CA LEU A 48 -2.72 1.85 -0.07
C LEU A 48 -4.17 2.01 0.41
N LEU A 49 -5.08 1.32 -0.26
CA LEU A 49 -6.48 1.20 0.12
C LEU A 49 -6.71 -0.18 0.74
N ALA A 50 -7.20 -0.21 1.98
CA ALA A 50 -7.41 -1.46 2.72
C ALA A 50 -8.89 -1.86 2.69
N LYS A 51 -9.14 -3.16 2.46
CA LYS A 51 -10.46 -3.82 2.47
C LYS A 51 -10.35 -5.20 3.08
N MET A 52 -11.49 -5.82 3.40
CA MET A 52 -11.48 -7.21 3.88
C MET A 52 -11.15 -8.19 2.76
N ASN A 53 -11.66 -7.93 1.54
CA ASN A 53 -11.48 -8.82 0.39
C ASN A 53 -11.16 -8.06 -0.90
N ALA A 54 -10.58 -8.77 -1.88
CA ALA A 54 -10.17 -8.19 -3.16
C ALA A 54 -11.34 -7.78 -4.06
N ASP A 55 -12.49 -8.44 -3.94
CA ASP A 55 -13.71 -8.16 -4.71
C ASP A 55 -14.44 -6.90 -4.25
N GLU A 56 -14.06 -6.33 -3.10
CA GLU A 56 -14.59 -5.06 -2.61
C GLU A 56 -13.95 -3.84 -3.29
N PHE A 57 -12.86 -4.03 -4.04
CA PHE A 57 -12.22 -2.95 -4.79
C PHE A 57 -12.98 -2.66 -6.08
N ASP A 58 -13.48 -1.42 -6.21
CA ASP A 58 -14.11 -0.96 -7.44
C ASP A 58 -13.05 -0.57 -8.48
N LEU A 59 -12.56 -1.57 -9.21
CA LEU A 59 -11.59 -1.36 -10.30
C LEU A 59 -12.20 -0.57 -11.46
N ASN A 60 -13.51 -0.67 -11.69
CA ASN A 60 -14.17 0.08 -12.75
C ASN A 60 -14.14 1.58 -12.47
N ALA A 61 -14.30 1.98 -11.20
CA ALA A 61 -14.15 3.39 -10.80
C ALA A 61 -12.73 3.92 -11.06
N LEU A 62 -11.70 3.12 -10.78
CA LEU A 62 -10.30 3.49 -11.04
C LEU A 62 -10.03 3.64 -12.55
N ILE A 63 -10.54 2.71 -13.36
CA ILE A 63 -10.39 2.74 -14.82
C ILE A 63 -11.16 3.90 -15.42
N ALA A 64 -12.38 4.15 -14.96
CA ALA A 64 -13.21 5.27 -15.41
C ALA A 64 -12.58 6.64 -15.10
N LYS A 65 -11.69 6.69 -14.09
CA LYS A 65 -10.90 7.87 -13.72
C LYS A 65 -9.53 7.92 -14.40
N GLY A 66 -9.23 6.99 -15.32
CA GLY A 66 -8.06 7.05 -16.19
C GLY A 66 -6.95 6.04 -15.91
N LEU A 67 -7.02 5.24 -14.84
CA LEU A 67 -6.02 4.20 -14.60
C LEU A 67 -6.14 3.06 -15.62
N HIS A 68 -5.01 2.49 -15.99
CA HIS A 68 -4.97 1.41 -16.97
C HIS A 68 -5.21 0.05 -16.31
N PHE A 69 -6.06 -0.76 -16.92
CA PHE A 69 -6.24 -2.18 -16.58
C PHE A 69 -6.35 -2.99 -17.88
N ASP A 70 -5.51 -4.00 -18.02
CA ASP A 70 -5.50 -4.93 -19.15
C ASP A 70 -6.53 -6.04 -18.85
N ASN A 71 -7.70 -5.97 -19.51
CA ASN A 71 -8.78 -6.95 -19.34
C ASN A 71 -8.44 -8.32 -19.91
N ASP A 72 -7.51 -8.43 -20.85
CA ASP A 72 -7.14 -9.71 -21.46
C ASP A 72 -6.23 -10.50 -20.51
N LYS A 73 -5.33 -9.79 -19.81
CA LYS A 73 -4.39 -10.37 -18.84
C LYS A 73 -4.85 -10.28 -17.39
N TYR A 74 -5.94 -9.57 -17.12
CA TYR A 74 -6.43 -9.28 -15.76
C TYR A 74 -5.37 -8.66 -14.85
N GLN A 75 -4.64 -7.66 -15.35
CA GLN A 75 -3.54 -7.02 -14.63
C GLN A 75 -3.47 -5.51 -14.88
N SER A 76 -2.78 -4.79 -14.01
CA SER A 76 -2.45 -3.37 -14.18
C SER A 76 -0.99 -3.12 -13.82
N ASN A 77 -0.38 -2.16 -14.51
CA ASN A 77 0.92 -1.60 -14.10
C ASN A 77 0.76 -0.34 -13.24
N ASP A 78 -0.45 0.20 -13.11
CA ASP A 78 -0.72 1.42 -12.34
C ASP A 78 -1.04 1.11 -10.87
N PHE A 79 -1.56 -0.10 -10.63
CA PHE A 79 -1.91 -0.59 -9.29
C PHE A 79 -1.79 -2.11 -9.21
N SER A 80 -1.68 -2.64 -7.99
CA SER A 80 -1.71 -4.08 -7.71
C SER A 80 -2.49 -4.38 -6.43
N ILE A 81 -3.08 -5.57 -6.35
CA ILE A 81 -3.79 -6.06 -5.17
C ILE A 81 -2.93 -7.08 -4.43
N LEU A 82 -2.74 -6.86 -3.13
CA LEU A 82 -1.99 -7.70 -2.21
C LEU A 82 -2.90 -8.16 -1.06
N PRO A 83 -3.50 -9.36 -1.13
CA PRO A 83 -4.05 -10.04 0.02
C PRO A 83 -2.91 -10.59 0.88
N ARG A 84 -3.07 -10.46 2.19
CA ARG A 84 -2.02 -10.76 3.17
C ARG A 84 -1.42 -12.16 3.05
N TYR A 85 -2.24 -13.14 2.67
CA TYR A 85 -1.89 -14.56 2.74
C TYR A 85 -1.63 -15.23 1.37
N SER A 86 -1.77 -14.51 0.26
CA SER A 86 -1.65 -15.09 -1.09
C SER A 86 -0.59 -14.44 -1.97
N GLY A 87 0.07 -13.37 -1.50
CA GLY A 87 0.94 -12.56 -2.35
C GLY A 87 0.15 -11.73 -3.36
N PHE A 88 0.84 -11.02 -4.25
CA PHE A 88 0.19 -10.18 -5.25
C PHE A 88 -0.72 -10.98 -6.20
N LEU A 89 -1.90 -10.43 -6.50
CA LEU A 89 -2.77 -10.98 -7.55
C LEU A 89 -2.08 -10.88 -8.92
N TRP A 90 -1.34 -9.80 -9.15
CA TRP A 90 -0.44 -9.63 -10.29
C TRP A 90 0.76 -8.79 -9.88
N GLU A 91 1.93 -9.12 -10.40
CA GLU A 91 3.17 -8.43 -10.08
C GLU A 91 3.29 -7.11 -10.83
N THR A 92 3.93 -6.13 -10.20
CA THR A 92 4.39 -4.90 -10.86
C THR A 92 5.87 -4.71 -10.56
N ASP A 93 6.57 -3.95 -11.40
CA ASP A 93 8.02 -3.76 -11.31
C ASP A 93 8.43 -2.74 -10.24
N TRP A 94 7.47 -1.96 -9.72
CA TRP A 94 7.73 -0.85 -8.81
C TRP A 94 7.40 -1.13 -7.34
N VAL A 95 6.70 -2.22 -7.01
CA VAL A 95 6.34 -2.58 -5.62
C VAL A 95 6.96 -3.91 -5.20
N GLN A 96 7.33 -3.97 -3.92
CA GLN A 96 7.77 -5.20 -3.26
C GLN A 96 7.06 -5.37 -1.93
N HIS A 97 7.05 -6.61 -1.41
CA HIS A 97 6.48 -6.92 -0.11
C HIS A 97 7.20 -8.10 0.55
N ASN A 98 7.08 -8.21 1.87
CA ASN A 98 7.50 -9.39 2.64
C ASN A 98 6.33 -10.07 3.37
N GLY A 99 5.10 -9.69 3.06
CA GLY A 99 3.87 -10.20 3.69
C GLY A 99 3.46 -9.47 4.98
N VAL A 100 4.35 -8.68 5.57
CA VAL A 100 4.03 -7.79 6.71
C VAL A 100 3.94 -6.34 6.23
N PHE A 101 4.89 -5.93 5.39
CA PHE A 101 4.94 -4.61 4.78
C PHE A 101 5.04 -4.72 3.27
N ALA A 102 4.59 -3.66 2.60
CA ALA A 102 4.84 -3.41 1.18
C ALA A 102 5.54 -2.05 1.02
N TRP A 103 6.38 -1.91 0.00
CA TRP A 103 7.17 -0.69 -0.25
C TRP A 103 7.46 -0.53 -1.73
N HIS A 104 7.68 0.73 -2.13
CA HIS A 104 8.13 1.05 -3.48
C HIS A 104 9.63 0.73 -3.64
N ILE A 105 10.09 0.29 -4.81
CA ILE A 105 11.50 -0.08 -5.08
C ILE A 105 12.52 1.04 -4.81
N ASN A 106 12.07 2.29 -4.89
CA ASN A 106 12.89 3.48 -4.60
C ASN A 106 12.98 3.80 -3.10
N THR A 107 12.42 2.96 -2.24
CA THR A 107 12.47 3.16 -0.79
C THR A 107 13.91 3.08 -0.27
N SER A 108 14.25 3.97 0.68
CA SER A 108 15.59 4.03 1.27
C SER A 108 15.97 2.73 1.99
N GLN A 109 17.26 2.40 1.96
CA GLN A 109 17.81 1.21 2.64
C GLN A 109 17.57 1.24 4.15
N GLU A 110 17.50 2.43 4.74
CA GLU A 110 17.20 2.60 6.17
C GLU A 110 15.77 2.16 6.52
N VAL A 111 14.78 2.48 5.68
CA VAL A 111 13.41 1.98 5.87
C VAL A 111 13.37 0.47 5.69
N LEU A 112 14.08 -0.06 4.69
CA LEU A 112 14.16 -1.51 4.46
C LEU A 112 14.80 -2.24 5.65
N ALA A 113 15.83 -1.67 6.27
CA ALA A 113 16.43 -2.22 7.47
C ALA A 113 15.41 -2.33 8.62
N LYS A 114 14.64 -1.25 8.87
CA LYS A 114 13.57 -1.24 9.87
C LYS A 114 12.44 -2.23 9.56
N VAL A 115 12.01 -2.30 8.31
CA VAL A 115 11.00 -3.27 7.85
C VAL A 115 11.46 -4.69 8.15
N ASN A 116 12.70 -5.02 7.80
CA ASN A 116 13.26 -6.34 8.05
C ASN A 116 13.43 -6.63 9.55
N GLU A 117 13.84 -5.64 10.34
CA GLU A 117 13.93 -5.78 11.80
C GLU A 117 12.56 -6.10 12.40
N ILE A 118 11.54 -5.28 12.10
CA ILE A 118 10.18 -5.44 12.63
C ILE A 118 9.55 -6.75 12.15
N SER A 119 9.77 -7.12 10.88
CA SER A 119 9.19 -8.35 10.30
C SER A 119 9.78 -9.63 10.89
N ASN A 120 10.95 -9.55 11.55
CA ASN A 120 11.59 -10.66 12.23
C ASN A 120 11.29 -10.70 13.74
N LEU A 121 10.58 -9.71 14.29
CA LEU A 121 10.18 -9.72 15.70
C LEU A 121 9.13 -10.79 15.97
N THR A 122 9.17 -11.37 17.16
CA THR A 122 8.11 -12.24 17.63
C THR A 122 6.88 -11.42 18.02
N VAL A 123 5.70 -12.05 17.99
CA VAL A 123 4.45 -11.40 18.40
C VAL A 123 4.54 -10.86 19.83
N ASP A 124 5.21 -11.58 20.73
CA ASP A 124 5.39 -11.15 22.13
C ASP A 124 6.16 -9.81 22.21
N VAL A 125 7.25 -9.67 21.45
CA VAL A 125 8.02 -8.41 21.41
C VAL A 125 7.21 -7.28 20.79
N ILE A 126 6.42 -7.57 19.74
CA ILE A 126 5.53 -6.58 19.14
C ILE A 126 4.49 -6.10 20.16
N LEU A 127 3.90 -7.00 20.94
CA LEU A 127 2.94 -6.66 21.98
C LEU A 127 3.57 -5.82 23.09
N GLU A 128 4.77 -6.17 23.55
CA GLU A 128 5.51 -5.38 24.55
C GLU A 128 5.80 -3.95 24.05
N GLU A 129 6.18 -3.79 22.79
CA GLU A 129 6.44 -2.47 22.20
C GLU A 129 5.16 -1.65 22.04
N ILE A 130 4.05 -2.31 21.67
CA ILE A 130 2.72 -1.67 21.64
C ILE A 130 2.31 -1.21 23.05
N GLU A 131 2.55 -2.01 24.09
CA GLU A 131 2.29 -1.63 25.50
C GLU A 131 3.13 -0.43 25.95
N LYS A 132 4.36 -0.28 25.42
CA LYS A 132 5.22 0.90 25.64
C LYS A 132 4.78 2.12 24.84
N GLY A 133 3.77 2.00 23.98
CA GLY A 133 3.23 3.05 23.14
C GLY A 133 3.87 3.16 21.75
N ASN A 134 4.75 2.24 21.37
CA ASN A 134 5.36 2.19 20.05
C ASN A 134 4.45 1.45 19.06
N ILE A 135 4.00 2.14 18.00
CA ILE A 135 3.10 1.54 17.01
C ILE A 135 3.93 0.93 15.87
N LEU A 136 4.34 -0.33 16.02
CA LEU A 136 5.17 -1.04 15.04
C LEU A 136 4.37 -1.55 13.82
N LEU A 137 3.05 -1.72 13.93
CA LEU A 137 2.18 -2.26 12.88
C LEU A 137 1.48 -1.13 12.09
N LYS A 138 2.23 -0.11 11.71
CA LYS A 138 1.77 0.99 10.86
C LYS A 138 2.84 1.36 9.86
N THR A 139 2.46 2.20 8.90
CA THR A 139 3.34 2.96 8.02
C THR A 139 4.66 3.37 8.71
N ILE A 140 5.80 2.93 8.17
CA ILE A 140 7.14 3.26 8.67
C ILE A 140 7.71 4.42 7.85
N ARG A 141 7.82 5.59 8.49
CA ARG A 141 8.50 6.79 7.96
C ARG A 141 9.82 7.03 8.67
N ILE A 142 10.79 7.58 7.96
CA ILE A 142 11.93 8.25 8.57
C ILE A 142 11.59 9.72 8.50
N GLU A 143 11.42 10.36 9.65
CA GLU A 143 11.29 11.82 9.71
C GLU A 143 12.65 12.42 9.29
N GLU A 144 12.64 13.31 8.30
CA GLU A 144 13.78 14.18 7.97
C GLU A 144 13.91 15.32 8.98
#